data_AF-A0A1Y3N007-F1
#
_entry.id   AF-A0A1Y3N007-F1
#
_cell.length_a   1.000
_cell.length_b   1.000
_cell.length_c   1.000
_cell.angle_alpha   90.00
_cell.angle_beta   90.00
_cell.angle_gamma   90.00
#
_symmetry.space_group_name_H-M   'P 1'
#
loop_
_entity.id
_entity.type
_entity.pdbx_description
1 polymer ?
#
loop_
_entity_poly.entity_id
_entity_poly.type
_entity_poly.pdbx_seq_one_letter_code
_entity_poly.pdbx_strand_id
1 'polypeptide(L)'
;MEKYRRTEVETEFDPSEMDLNLLNKKDNELYITNQGKIKNYVNYGFNYLKDQSKEEPLIITGKGNAINKAVTVAEIIKRKIVDDLNRHDLVQENDIEIVQSKDTWTPIEDKLDK
;
A
#
# COMPACT_ATOMS: atom_id res chain seq x y z
N MET A 1 -20.54 -0.07 24.74
CA MET A 1 -19.40 -0.50 23.91
C MET A 1 -18.81 -1.86 24.34
N GLU A 2 -19.05 -2.34 25.56
CA GLU A 2 -18.52 -3.63 26.08
C GLU A 2 -19.19 -4.91 25.51
N LYS A 3 -20.23 -4.80 24.69
CA LYS A 3 -21.07 -5.95 24.25
C LYS A 3 -20.79 -6.43 22.81
N TYR A 4 -19.88 -5.78 22.12
CA TYR A 4 -19.46 -6.12 20.75
C TYR A 4 -17.95 -6.29 20.74
N ARG A 5 -17.46 -7.38 20.15
CA ARG A 5 -16.03 -7.59 19.93
C ARG A 5 -15.72 -7.33 18.47
N ARG A 6 -14.62 -6.62 18.20
CA ARG A 6 -14.08 -6.54 16.85
C ARG A 6 -13.66 -7.95 16.48
N THR A 7 -14.32 -8.55 15.50
CA THR A 7 -13.83 -9.78 14.91
C THR A 7 -12.68 -9.37 14.00
N GLU A 8 -11.49 -9.22 14.59
CA GLU A 8 -10.27 -9.38 13.81
C GLU A 8 -10.28 -10.85 13.40
N VAL A 9 -10.66 -11.11 12.15
CA VAL A 9 -10.38 -12.39 11.53
C VAL A 9 -8.87 -12.55 11.72
N GLU A 10 -8.46 -13.53 12.53
CA GLU A 10 -7.06 -13.93 12.63
C GLU A 10 -6.65 -14.31 11.22
N THR A 11 -6.09 -13.33 10.52
CA THR A 11 -5.44 -13.62 9.27
C THR A 11 -4.18 -14.37 9.69
N GLU A 12 -4.09 -15.66 9.38
CA GLU A 12 -2.85 -16.48 9.36
C GLU A 12 -1.76 -15.88 8.45
N PHE A 13 -1.99 -14.67 7.96
CA PHE A 13 -1.28 -13.95 6.94
C PHE A 13 -0.36 -12.95 7.59
N ASP A 14 0.95 -13.23 7.56
CA ASP A 14 1.96 -12.22 7.81
C ASP A 14 2.06 -11.32 6.57
N PRO A 15 1.59 -10.06 6.62
CA PRO A 15 1.68 -9.15 5.49
C PRO A 15 3.12 -8.67 5.23
N SER A 16 4.06 -9.04 6.09
CA SER A 16 5.50 -8.87 5.87
C SER A 16 6.09 -9.94 4.92
N GLU A 17 5.38 -11.06 4.75
CA GLU A 17 5.68 -12.14 3.79
C GLU A 17 4.77 -12.11 2.54
N MET A 18 3.81 -11.20 2.48
CA MET A 18 2.90 -11.04 1.35
C MET A 18 3.67 -10.67 0.07
N ASP A 19 3.53 -11.50 -0.96
CA ASP A 19 4.11 -11.24 -2.29
C ASP A 19 3.52 -9.95 -2.86
N LEU A 20 4.39 -8.99 -3.15
CA LEU A 20 4.02 -7.72 -3.79
C LEU A 20 3.30 -7.96 -5.12
N ASN A 21 3.63 -9.04 -5.83
CA ASN A 21 2.96 -9.39 -7.09
C ASN A 21 1.52 -9.89 -6.90
N LEU A 22 1.18 -10.44 -5.72
CA LEU A 22 -0.19 -10.84 -5.40
C LEU A 22 -1.06 -9.64 -4.99
N LEU A 23 -0.43 -8.61 -4.42
CA LEU A 23 -1.11 -7.37 -4.04
C LEU A 23 -1.34 -6.45 -5.25
N ASN A 24 -0.37 -6.39 -6.16
CA ASN A 24 -0.41 -5.52 -7.32
C ASN A 24 -1.17 -6.20 -8.46
N LYS A 25 -2.34 -5.67 -8.81
CA LYS A 25 -3.19 -6.22 -9.88
C LYS A 25 -2.55 -6.05 -11.26
N LYS A 26 -1.68 -5.06 -11.40
CA LYS A 26 -0.84 -4.77 -12.57
C LYS A 26 0.60 -4.51 -12.11
N ASP A 27 1.54 -4.65 -13.03
CA ASP A 27 2.97 -4.43 -12.76
C ASP A 27 3.31 -2.95 -12.49
N ASN A 28 2.47 -2.02 -12.93
CA ASN A 28 2.64 -0.59 -12.70
C ASN A 28 2.00 -0.09 -11.38
N GLU A 29 1.25 -0.94 -10.68
CA GLU A 29 0.59 -0.58 -9.43
C GLU A 29 1.43 -1.01 -8.23
N LEU A 30 1.44 -0.21 -7.17
CA LEU A 30 2.14 -0.48 -5.91
C LEU A 30 1.27 -0.09 -4.72
N TYR A 31 0.62 -1.08 -4.11
CA TYR A 31 -0.24 -0.84 -2.95
C TYR A 31 0.55 -0.90 -1.64
N ILE A 32 0.44 0.17 -0.85
CA ILE A 32 1.15 0.33 0.40
C ILE A 32 0.27 -0.13 1.55
N THR A 33 0.78 -1.06 2.36
CA THR A 33 0.10 -1.58 3.54
C THR A 33 0.76 -1.14 4.83
N ASN A 34 0.02 -1.18 5.93
CA ASN A 34 0.53 -0.82 7.26
C ASN A 34 1.65 -1.74 7.74
N GLN A 35 1.64 -3.01 7.35
CA GLN A 35 2.60 -4.01 7.82
C GLN A 35 3.76 -4.25 6.84
N GLY A 36 3.57 -3.92 5.55
CA GLY A 36 4.63 -4.05 4.55
C GLY A 36 5.85 -3.17 4.83
N LYS A 37 7.04 -3.71 4.51
CA LYS A 37 8.35 -3.08 4.74
C LYS A 37 8.65 -2.04 3.65
N ILE A 38 9.00 -0.82 4.05
CA ILE A 38 9.35 0.29 3.14
C ILE A 38 10.41 -0.12 2.11
N LYS A 39 11.44 -0.85 2.55
CA LYS A 39 12.53 -1.33 1.67
C LYS A 39 12.01 -2.12 0.46
N ASN A 40 11.02 -2.98 0.66
CA ASN A 40 10.50 -3.83 -0.41
C ASN A 40 9.75 -2.98 -1.45
N TYR A 41 8.91 -2.04 -0.98
CA TYR A 41 8.19 -1.10 -1.83
C TYR A 41 9.15 -0.21 -2.64
N VAL A 42 10.17 0.34 -1.98
CA VAL A 42 11.19 1.17 -2.61
C VAL A 42 11.95 0.38 -3.68
N ASN A 43 12.36 -0.85 -3.37
CA ASN A 43 13.08 -1.69 -4.34
C ASN A 43 12.22 -1.98 -5.57
N TYR A 44 10.93 -2.31 -5.38
CA TYR A 44 10.00 -2.55 -6.48
C TYR A 44 9.85 -1.31 -7.36
N GLY A 45 9.47 -0.18 -6.77
CA GLY A 45 9.23 1.06 -7.52
C GLY A 45 10.48 1.61 -8.18
N PHE A 46 11.65 1.50 -7.53
CA PHE A 46 12.92 1.87 -8.14
C PHE A 46 13.25 1.01 -9.37
N ASN A 47 13.09 -0.32 -9.26
CA ASN A 47 13.34 -1.21 -10.40
C ASN A 47 12.36 -0.98 -11.54
N TYR A 48 11.08 -0.70 -11.23
CA TYR A 48 10.08 -0.35 -12.23
C TYR A 48 10.46 0.90 -13.02
N LEU A 49 10.81 2.00 -12.33
CA LEU A 49 11.17 3.27 -12.98
C LEU A 49 12.55 3.25 -13.65
N LYS A 50 13.43 2.33 -13.25
CA LYS A 50 14.73 2.11 -13.89
C LYS A 50 14.57 1.50 -15.29
N ASP A 51 13.54 0.68 -15.49
CA ASP A 51 13.23 0.07 -16.79
C ASP A 51 12.54 1.08 -17.71
N GLN A 52 13.30 1.68 -18.62
CA GLN A 52 12.78 2.67 -19.57
C GLN A 52 11.88 2.09 -20.66
N SER A 53 11.69 0.76 -20.71
CA SER A 53 10.69 0.15 -21.61
C SER A 53 9.26 0.25 -21.06
N LYS A 54 9.09 0.64 -19.79
CA LYS A 54 7.77 0.86 -19.18
C LYS A 54 7.17 2.17 -19.66
N GLU A 55 6.06 2.07 -20.40
CA GLU A 55 5.31 3.23 -20.89
C GLU A 55 4.29 3.76 -19.85
N GLU A 56 3.81 2.88 -18.96
CA GLU A 56 2.86 3.28 -17.92
C GLU A 56 3.58 3.93 -16.71
N PRO A 57 2.97 4.94 -16.08
CA PRO A 57 3.50 5.50 -14.84
C PRO A 57 3.34 4.50 -13.68
N LEU A 58 4.29 4.53 -12.75
CA LEU A 58 4.18 3.83 -11.47
C LEU A 58 3.09 4.49 -10.61
N ILE A 59 2.08 3.72 -10.23
CA ILE A 59 0.96 4.16 -9.39
C ILE A 59 1.19 3.66 -7.96
N ILE A 60 1.38 4.59 -7.01
CA ILE A 60 1.55 4.25 -5.59
C ILE A 60 0.27 4.57 -4.84
N THR A 61 -0.38 3.57 -4.24
CA THR A 61 -1.65 3.75 -3.54
C THR A 61 -1.50 3.44 -2.05
N GLY A 62 -1.81 4.40 -1.19
CA GLY A 62 -1.96 4.21 0.25
C GLY A 62 -3.36 4.61 0.71
N LYS A 63 -3.97 3.82 1.60
CA LYS A 63 -5.30 4.09 2.15
C LYS A 63 -5.25 4.15 3.68
N GLY A 64 -6.06 5.02 4.28
CA GLY A 64 -6.12 5.18 5.75
C GLY A 64 -4.74 5.43 6.36
N ASN A 65 -4.36 4.62 7.35
CA ASN A 65 -3.08 4.76 8.06
C ASN A 65 -1.84 4.55 7.17
N ALA A 66 -1.99 3.98 5.97
CA ALA A 66 -0.87 3.76 5.05
C ALA A 66 -0.52 4.98 4.19
N ILE A 67 -1.33 6.06 4.20
CA ILE A 67 -1.12 7.26 3.36
C ILE A 67 0.27 7.87 3.60
N ASN A 68 0.64 8.11 4.86
CA ASN A 68 1.96 8.67 5.19
C ASN A 68 3.12 7.76 4.74
N LYS A 69 2.93 6.45 4.85
CA LYS A 69 3.93 5.47 4.37
C LYS A 69 4.05 5.53 2.85
N ALA A 70 2.95 5.69 2.11
CA ALA A 70 2.97 5.80 0.66
C ALA A 70 3.74 7.02 0.18
N VAL A 71 3.51 8.19 0.80
CA VAL A 71 4.28 9.41 0.53
C VAL A 71 5.77 9.17 0.82
N THR A 72 6.09 8.56 1.96
CA THR A 72 7.48 8.25 2.33
C THR A 72 8.18 7.35 1.30
N VAL A 73 7.49 6.31 0.82
CA VAL A 73 7.99 5.41 -0.22
C VAL A 73 8.25 6.18 -1.52
N ALA A 74 7.29 7.00 -1.98
CA ALA A 74 7.45 7.82 -3.18
C ALA A 74 8.66 8.75 -3.08
N GLU A 75 8.83 9.43 -1.94
CA GLU A 75 9.96 10.34 -1.70
C GLU A 75 11.32 9.62 -1.71
N ILE A 76 11.41 8.41 -1.13
CA ILE A 76 12.65 7.63 -1.17
C ILE A 76 12.95 7.19 -2.61
N ILE A 77 11.96 6.73 -3.37
CA ILE A 77 12.15 6.32 -4.76
C ILE A 77 12.67 7.50 -5.59
N LYS A 78 12.03 8.68 -5.51
CA LYS A 78 12.47 9.89 -6.23
C LYS A 78 13.93 10.22 -5.94
N ARG A 79 14.34 10.22 -4.67
CA ARG A 79 15.75 10.45 -4.29
C ARG A 79 16.68 9.40 -4.90
N LYS A 80 16.33 8.12 -4.84
CA LYS A 80 17.16 7.06 -5.46
C LYS A 80 17.29 7.20 -6.97
N ILE A 81 16.25 7.65 -7.68
CA ILE A 81 16.34 7.88 -9.12
C ILE A 81 17.32 9.02 -9.44
N VAL A 82 17.29 10.10 -8.65
CA VAL A 82 18.25 11.19 -8.77
C VAL A 82 19.66 10.74 -8.40
N ASP A 83 19.83 10.12 -7.22
CA ASP A 83 21.14 9.78 -6.66
C ASP A 83 21.81 8.60 -7.40
N ASP A 84 21.08 7.52 -7.68
CA ASP A 84 21.64 6.29 -8.25
C ASP A 84 21.66 6.30 -9.80
N LEU A 85 20.72 7.01 -10.45
CA LEU A 85 20.59 7.04 -11.91
C LEU A 85 20.89 8.41 -12.53
N ASN A 86 21.14 9.46 -11.74
CA ASN A 86 21.33 10.84 -12.20
C ASN A 86 20.18 11.35 -13.10
N ARG A 87 18.98 10.81 -12.90
CA ARG A 87 17.77 11.13 -13.68
C ARG A 87 16.93 12.18 -12.97
N HIS A 88 16.57 13.24 -13.68
CA HIS A 88 15.87 14.42 -13.18
C HIS A 88 14.55 14.68 -13.92
N ASP A 89 14.13 13.72 -14.74
CA ASP A 89 12.97 13.78 -15.63
C ASP A 89 11.67 13.27 -14.97
N LEU A 90 11.74 12.85 -13.70
CA LEU A 90 10.59 12.27 -13.01
C LEU A 90 9.60 13.36 -12.55
N VAL A 91 8.35 13.22 -12.99
CA VAL A 91 7.22 14.06 -12.58
C VAL A 91 6.27 13.24 -11.71
N GLN A 92 5.66 13.87 -10.71
CA GLN A 92 4.69 13.24 -9.83
C GLN A 92 3.36 13.99 -9.88
N GLU A 93 2.28 13.23 -10.01
CA GLU A 93 0.91 13.68 -9.82
C GLU A 93 0.34 13.03 -8.54
N ASN A 94 -0.54 13.74 -7.83
CA ASN A 94 -1.17 13.23 -6.61
C ASN A 94 -2.67 13.38 -6.71
N ASP A 95 -3.37 12.26 -6.60
CA ASP A 95 -4.83 12.21 -6.54
C ASP A 95 -5.30 11.84 -5.14
N ILE A 96 -6.44 12.41 -4.75
CA ILE A 96 -7.09 12.16 -3.47
C ILE A 96 -8.49 11.62 -3.73
N GLU A 97 -8.77 10.44 -3.20
CA GLU A 97 -10.05 9.75 -3.39
C GLU A 97 -10.66 9.34 -2.06
N ILE A 98 -11.99 9.26 -2.04
CA ILE A 98 -12.75 8.71 -0.91
C ILE A 98 -13.05 7.25 -1.22
N VAL A 99 -12.58 6.35 -0.36
CA VAL A 99 -12.84 4.91 -0.48
C VAL A 99 -13.76 4.47 0.65
N GLN A 100 -14.82 3.73 0.31
CA GLN A 100 -15.71 3.13 1.30
C GLN A 100 -15.04 1.91 1.94
N SER A 101 -14.94 1.90 3.27
CA SER A 101 -14.56 0.73 4.06
C SER A 101 -15.75 0.23 4.87
N LYS A 102 -15.89 -1.09 5.01
CA LYS A 102 -16.94 -1.72 5.81
C LYS A 102 -16.30 -2.61 6.86
N ASP A 103 -16.56 -2.29 8.13
CA ASP A 103 -16.19 -3.14 9.26
C ASP A 103 -17.44 -3.90 9.74
N THR A 104 -17.27 -5.18 10.08
CA THR A 104 -18.33 -6.01 10.64
C THR A 104 -18.05 -6.28 12.11
N TRP A 105 -19.09 -6.18 12.94
CA TRP A 105 -19.02 -6.43 14.38
C TRP A 105 -20.03 -7.51 14.73
N THR A 106 -19.61 -8.53 15.48
CA THR A 106 -20.52 -9.58 15.97
C THR A 106 -20.78 -9.37 17.47
N PRO A 107 -22.03 -9.53 17.91
CA PRO A 107 -22.36 -9.45 19.33
C PRO A 107 -21.67 -10.59 20.09
N ILE A 108 -21.29 -10.32 21.34
CA ILE A 108 -20.66 -11.32 22.22
C ILE A 108 -21.70 -12.32 22.74
N GLU A 109 -22.98 -11.92 22.80
CA GLU A 109 -24.11 -12.77 23.18
C GLU A 109 -25.11 -12.90 22.03
N ASP A 110 -25.50 -14.13 21.69
CA ASP A 110 -26.43 -14.48 20.58
C ASP A 110 -27.83 -13.85 20.67
N LYS A 111 -28.16 -13.14 21.76
CA LYS A 111 -29.47 -12.49 21.98
C LYS A 111 -29.45 -10.98 21.75
N LEU A 112 -28.33 -10.37 21.41
CA LEU A 112 -28.24 -8.91 21.24
C LEU A 112 -28.75 -8.40 19.89
N ASP A 113 -28.82 -9.26 18.88
CA ASP A 113 -29.22 -8.93 17.50
C ASP A 113 -30.66 -9.40 17.17
N LYS A 114 -31.50 -9.66 18.18
CA LYS A 114 -32.94 -9.96 17.99
C LYS A 114 -33.82 -8.75 18.29
#